data_AF-A0A3A9FPR1-F1
#
_entry.id   AF-A0A3A9FPR1-F1
#
_cell.length_a   1.000
_cell.length_b   1.000
_cell.length_c   1.000
_cell.angle_alpha   90.00
_cell.angle_beta   90.00
_cell.angle_gamma   90.00
#
_symmetry.space_group_name_H-M   'P 1'
#
loop_
_entity.id
_entity.type
_entity.pdbx_description
1 polymer ?
#
loop_
_entity_poly.entity_id
_entity_poly.type
_entity_poly.pdbx_seq_one_letter_code
_entity_poly.pdbx_strand_id
1 'polypeptide(L)'
;LKEPVVNTGALINKNASIGKAVDYQGIPYYLSQMNEWIRNFAAAVNKELKHGYTSYKEPGDVLFVYTDISGAQKTFGDVYQDPTAPGYDPANPLKPVTSWSSIGDSYYNLTAFNFTVSDKMKKDSEHLAVSTSKNPDIDVDAYNVLDEIGKIKTDTKKMSFRGRSSKEFLECLSADMALNAKSASIFTENYANIGNSIDLQRKSVSGVDEDEEALDLSKFQRGLDLSSKMIQVLTEVYDRLILQTGV
;
A
#
# COMPACT_ATOMS: atom_id res chain seq x y z
N LEU A 1 -5.69 -47.75 -7.21
CA LEU A 1 -5.53 -46.30 -7.46
C LEU A 1 -4.06 -45.98 -7.23
N LYS A 2 -3.32 -45.71 -8.30
CA LYS A 2 -1.87 -45.50 -8.27
C LYS A 2 -1.63 -44.02 -7.98
N GLU A 3 -0.92 -43.70 -6.90
CA GLU A 3 -0.62 -42.30 -6.55
C GLU A 3 0.17 -41.61 -7.67
N PRO A 4 -0.07 -40.32 -7.94
CA PRO A 4 0.64 -39.59 -8.97
C PRO A 4 2.10 -39.37 -8.53
N VAL A 5 3.03 -39.98 -9.27
CA VAL A 5 4.46 -39.74 -9.12
C VAL A 5 4.77 -38.34 -9.64
N VAL A 6 5.09 -37.41 -8.72
CA VAL A 6 5.55 -36.07 -9.09
C VAL A 6 6.98 -36.18 -9.63
N ASN A 7 7.14 -35.87 -10.91
CA ASN A 7 8.42 -35.98 -11.61
C ASN A 7 9.32 -34.79 -11.25
N THR A 8 10.08 -34.93 -10.17
CA THR A 8 10.91 -33.87 -9.56
C THR A 8 12.11 -33.44 -10.42
N GLY A 9 12.48 -34.22 -11.44
CA GLY A 9 13.60 -33.88 -12.35
C GLY A 9 13.33 -32.69 -13.28
N ALA A 10 12.07 -32.39 -13.59
CA ALA A 10 11.70 -31.30 -14.50
C ALA A 10 11.53 -29.93 -13.81
N LEU A 11 11.68 -29.88 -12.48
CA LEU A 11 11.43 -28.70 -11.64
C LEU A 11 12.70 -28.15 -10.97
N ILE A 12 13.84 -28.83 -11.10
CA ILE A 12 15.13 -28.33 -10.64
C ILE A 12 15.50 -27.10 -11.49
N ASN A 13 15.82 -25.98 -10.85
CA ASN A 13 16.11 -24.67 -11.44
C ASN A 13 14.93 -23.89 -12.07
N LYS A 14 13.68 -24.23 -11.75
CA LYS A 14 12.54 -23.35 -12.08
C LYS A 14 12.05 -22.62 -10.83
N ASN A 15 12.02 -21.29 -10.88
CA ASN A 15 11.43 -20.48 -9.82
C ASN A 15 9.92 -20.74 -9.76
N ALA A 16 9.46 -21.30 -8.65
CA ALA A 16 8.04 -21.33 -8.32
C ALA A 16 7.63 -19.94 -7.83
N SER A 17 6.74 -19.26 -8.55
CA SER A 17 6.07 -18.06 -8.05
C SER A 17 4.62 -18.39 -7.72
N ILE A 18 4.23 -18.18 -6.46
CA ILE A 18 2.82 -18.24 -6.06
C ILE A 18 2.24 -16.84 -6.28
N GLY A 19 1.33 -16.73 -7.25
CA GLY A 19 0.64 -15.48 -7.57
C GLY A 19 1.29 -14.68 -8.71
N LYS A 20 0.47 -13.88 -9.39
CA LYS A 20 0.94 -12.84 -10.31
C LYS A 20 1.44 -11.69 -9.44
N ALA A 21 2.69 -11.27 -9.59
CA ALA A 21 3.13 -10.00 -9.00
C ALA A 21 2.24 -8.91 -9.62
N VAL A 22 1.39 -8.31 -8.80
CA VAL A 22 0.67 -7.13 -9.22
C VAL A 22 1.67 -5.99 -9.04
N ASP A 23 2.20 -5.47 -10.14
CA ASP A 23 3.05 -4.27 -10.18
C ASP A 23 2.18 -3.03 -9.87
N TYR A 24 1.54 -3.04 -8.71
CA TYR A 24 0.73 -1.95 -8.21
C TYR A 24 1.44 -1.34 -7.01
N GLN A 25 1.53 -0.01 -7.01
CA GLN A 25 2.03 0.76 -5.88
C GLN A 25 1.03 0.64 -4.72
N GLY A 26 1.11 -0.47 -3.99
CA GLY A 26 0.26 -0.73 -2.84
C GLY A 26 0.72 0.01 -1.59
N ILE A 27 0.01 -0.24 -0.49
CA ILE A 27 0.33 0.29 0.84
C ILE A 27 1.82 0.07 1.21
N PRO A 28 2.45 -1.11 0.97
CA PRO A 28 3.85 -1.32 1.31
C PRO A 28 4.81 -0.36 0.58
N TYR A 29 4.50 -0.02 -0.68
CA TYR A 29 5.31 0.93 -1.45
C TYR A 29 5.24 2.32 -0.81
N TYR A 30 4.05 2.86 -0.60
CA TYR A 30 3.87 4.18 0.02
C TYR A 30 4.45 4.25 1.44
N LEU A 31 4.31 3.18 2.22
CA LEU A 31 4.92 3.09 3.55
C LEU A 31 6.44 3.10 3.48
N SER A 32 7.05 2.38 2.53
CA SER A 32 8.52 2.40 2.34
C SER A 32 9.01 3.80 1.97
N GLN A 33 8.27 4.50 1.10
CA GLN A 33 8.57 5.86 0.67
C GLN A 33 8.44 6.86 1.82
N MET A 34 7.39 6.73 2.63
CA MET A 34 7.22 7.56 3.82
C MET A 34 8.32 7.30 4.85
N ASN A 35 8.67 6.04 5.10
CA ASN A 35 9.75 5.69 6.02
C ASN A 35 11.08 6.31 5.56
N GLU A 36 11.42 6.19 4.27
CA GLU A 36 12.64 6.77 3.73
C GLU A 36 12.66 8.31 3.82
N TRP A 37 11.52 8.96 3.57
CA TRP A 37 11.39 10.40 3.71
C TRP A 37 11.56 10.87 5.15
N ILE A 38 10.87 10.24 6.12
CA ILE A 38 10.96 10.64 7.53
C ILE A 38 12.39 10.42 8.06
N ARG A 39 13.07 9.35 7.66
CA ARG A 39 14.48 9.11 8.04
C ARG A 39 15.38 10.25 7.58
N ASN A 40 15.25 10.65 6.32
CA ASN A 40 16.03 11.76 5.75
C ASN A 40 15.68 13.10 6.40
N PHE A 41 14.39 13.35 6.63
CA PHE A 41 13.92 14.56 7.28
C PHE A 41 14.42 14.67 8.73
N ALA A 42 14.28 13.60 9.50
CA ALA A 42 14.74 13.53 10.88
C ALA A 42 16.25 13.74 10.96
N ALA A 43 17.02 13.10 10.08
CA ALA A 43 18.47 13.27 10.01
C ALA A 43 18.87 14.71 9.67
N ALA A 44 18.21 15.35 8.70
CA ALA A 44 18.50 16.72 8.32
C ALA A 44 18.20 17.70 9.45
N VAL A 45 17.04 17.60 10.10
CA VAL A 45 16.65 18.49 11.20
C VAL A 45 17.54 18.29 12.42
N ASN A 46 17.80 17.04 12.81
CA ASN A 46 18.70 16.74 13.93
C ASN A 46 20.13 17.22 13.67
N LYS A 47 20.61 17.16 12.43
CA LYS A 47 21.93 17.68 12.06
C LYS A 47 22.04 19.18 12.28
N GLU A 48 21.04 19.95 11.85
CA GLU A 48 21.03 21.40 12.06
C GLU A 48 20.94 21.76 13.56
N LEU A 49 20.13 21.03 14.33
CA LEU A 49 20.01 21.23 15.78
C LEU A 49 21.31 20.94 16.53
N LYS A 50 22.04 19.88 16.16
CA LYS A 50 23.35 19.55 16.77
C LYS A 50 24.41 20.64 16.55
N HIS A 51 24.27 21.49 15.53
CA HIS A 51 25.18 22.61 15.29
C HIS A 51 24.84 23.86 16.14
N GLY A 52 23.66 23.90 16.75
CA GLY A 52 23.25 25.00 17.61
C GLY A 52 23.69 24.83 19.08
N TYR A 53 23.43 25.86 19.86
CA TYR A 53 23.60 25.89 21.31
C TYR A 53 22.26 26.14 21.99
N THR A 54 22.08 25.49 23.14
CA THR A 54 20.92 25.66 24.03
C THR A 54 21.05 26.92 24.88
N SER A 55 19.96 27.33 25.53
CA SER A 55 19.98 28.44 26.50
C SER A 55 20.95 28.18 27.66
N TYR A 56 21.26 26.91 27.94
CA TYR A 56 22.23 26.47 28.95
C TYR A 56 23.70 26.51 28.49
N LYS A 57 24.00 27.05 27.30
CA LYS A 57 25.36 27.08 26.72
C LYS A 57 25.92 25.69 26.39
N GLU A 58 25.04 24.69 26.27
CA GLU A 58 25.37 23.32 25.89
C GLU A 58 25.15 23.12 24.38
N PRO A 59 25.87 22.20 23.72
CA PRO A 59 25.58 21.83 22.34
C PRO A 59 24.18 21.21 22.23
N GLY A 60 23.51 21.45 21.09
CA GLY A 60 22.16 20.92 20.85
C GLY A 60 22.09 19.40 20.82
N ASP A 61 21.03 18.86 21.42
CA ASP A 61 20.68 17.44 21.35
C ASP A 61 19.71 17.16 20.18
N VAL A 62 19.49 15.88 19.88
CA VAL A 62 18.56 15.45 18.83
C VAL A 62 17.10 15.73 19.23
N LEU A 63 16.33 16.33 18.32
CA LEU A 63 14.89 16.58 18.51
C LEU A 63 14.08 15.35 18.16
N PHE A 64 14.31 14.79 16.97
CA PHE A 64 13.60 13.62 16.50
C PHE A 64 14.33 12.37 16.95
N VAL A 65 13.58 11.43 17.52
CA VAL A 65 14.03 10.14 18.02
C VAL A 65 13.03 9.06 17.63
N TYR A 66 13.32 7.81 17.94
CA TYR A 66 12.35 6.72 17.77
C TYR A 66 12.11 5.98 19.07
N THR A 67 10.90 5.43 19.21
CA THR A 67 10.57 4.53 20.32
C THR A 67 10.81 3.09 19.89
N ASP A 68 11.59 2.36 20.68
CA ASP A 68 11.79 0.93 20.47
C ASP A 68 10.58 0.11 20.95
N ILE A 69 10.52 -1.17 20.60
CA ILE A 69 9.47 -2.13 20.99
C ILE A 69 9.30 -2.20 22.52
N SER A 70 10.37 -1.91 23.26
CA SER A 70 10.40 -1.81 24.72
C SER A 70 9.73 -0.54 25.29
N GLY A 71 9.29 0.39 24.44
CA GLY A 71 8.73 1.69 24.85
C GLY A 71 9.78 2.73 25.22
N ALA A 72 11.07 2.39 25.15
CA ALA A 72 12.16 3.32 25.44
C ALA A 72 12.51 4.18 24.21
N GLN A 73 12.77 5.46 24.43
CA GLN A 73 13.30 6.33 23.39
C GLN A 73 14.77 6.04 23.13
N LYS A 74 15.13 5.97 21.84
CA LYS A 74 16.49 5.77 21.38
C LYS A 74 16.94 7.00 20.60
N THR A 75 18.06 7.56 21.01
CA THR A 75 18.76 8.63 20.31
C THR A 75 19.67 8.06 19.23
N PHE A 76 20.09 8.92 18.32
CA PHE A 76 21.03 8.55 17.26
C PHE A 76 22.45 8.91 17.70
N GLY A 77 23.23 7.87 18.02
CA GLY A 77 24.66 7.98 18.27
C GLY A 77 25.44 8.01 16.96
N ASP A 78 26.64 8.56 17.00
CA ASP A 78 27.58 8.40 15.89
C ASP A 78 27.95 6.90 15.80
N VAL A 79 27.81 6.31 14.62
CA VAL A 79 28.09 4.89 14.43
C VAL A 79 29.61 4.71 14.44
N TYR A 80 30.12 3.88 15.36
CA TYR A 80 31.50 3.40 15.28
C TYR A 80 31.68 2.71 13.93
N GLN A 81 32.62 3.19 13.11
CA GLN A 81 33.02 2.49 11.91
C GLN A 81 33.50 1.09 12.28
N ASP A 82 33.07 0.07 11.54
CA ASP A 82 33.67 -1.25 11.60
C ASP A 82 35.18 -1.09 11.28
N PRO A 83 36.11 -1.48 12.19
CA PRO A 83 37.55 -1.39 11.97
C PRO A 83 38.03 -2.13 10.72
N THR A 84 37.20 -3.00 10.16
CA THR A 84 37.50 -3.79 8.96
C THR A 84 36.87 -3.22 7.68
N ALA A 85 36.07 -2.16 7.75
CA ALA A 85 35.44 -1.56 6.57
C ALA A 85 36.44 -0.73 5.72
N PRO A 86 36.38 -0.82 4.39
CA PRO A 86 37.20 0.01 3.52
C PRO A 86 36.88 1.51 3.72
N GLY A 87 37.89 2.29 4.14
CA GLY A 87 37.75 3.72 4.46
C GLY A 87 37.62 4.04 5.97
N TYR A 88 37.96 3.09 6.85
CA TYR A 88 38.16 3.30 8.28
C TYR A 88 39.32 4.27 8.55
N ASP A 89 39.07 5.36 9.27
CA ASP A 89 40.10 6.30 9.75
C ASP A 89 40.25 6.16 11.28
N PRO A 90 41.37 5.61 11.79
CA PRO A 90 41.57 5.42 13.22
C PRO A 90 41.68 6.73 14.01
N ALA A 91 41.87 7.88 13.36
CA ALA A 91 41.85 9.20 14.01
C ALA A 91 40.43 9.79 14.14
N ASN A 92 39.47 9.33 13.31
CA ASN A 92 38.07 9.75 13.32
C ASN A 92 37.15 8.52 13.18
N PRO A 93 37.01 7.69 14.23
CA PRO A 93 36.24 6.43 14.17
C PRO A 93 34.74 6.63 13.98
N LEU A 94 34.27 7.87 13.99
CA LEU A 94 32.89 8.30 13.84
C LEU A 94 32.73 8.90 12.43
N LYS A 95 32.05 8.21 11.51
CA LYS A 95 31.67 8.81 10.22
C LYS A 95 30.21 9.30 10.28
N PRO A 96 29.90 10.48 9.71
CA PRO A 96 28.51 10.84 9.45
C PRO A 96 27.90 9.79 8.52
N VAL A 97 26.68 9.35 8.84
CA VAL A 97 25.95 8.27 8.16
C VAL A 97 25.83 8.57 6.67
N THR A 98 26.67 7.97 5.82
CA THR A 98 26.56 8.01 4.36
C THR A 98 25.82 6.79 3.79
N SER A 99 25.55 5.77 4.61
CA SER A 99 24.72 4.60 4.28
C SER A 99 23.94 4.14 5.50
N TRP A 100 22.63 3.92 5.33
CA TRP A 100 21.75 3.46 6.42
C TRP A 100 22.00 1.97 6.69
N SER A 101 22.73 1.66 7.75
CA SER A 101 23.01 0.29 8.20
C SER A 101 22.10 -0.12 9.35
N SER A 102 21.72 -1.41 9.43
CA SER A 102 20.99 -2.00 10.58
C SER A 102 21.88 -2.22 11.82
N ILE A 103 23.17 -1.87 11.73
CA ILE A 103 24.16 -2.01 12.79
C ILE A 103 24.41 -0.62 13.40
N GLY A 104 24.16 -0.48 14.70
CA GLY A 104 24.37 0.76 15.49
C GLY A 104 23.12 1.64 15.65
N ASP A 105 23.29 2.79 16.31
CA ASP A 105 22.23 3.79 16.57
C ASP A 105 21.92 4.63 15.32
N SER A 106 21.55 3.97 14.23
CA SER A 106 21.30 4.61 12.93
C SER A 106 19.84 5.03 12.76
N TYR A 107 19.60 5.98 11.86
CA TYR A 107 18.26 6.38 11.42
C TYR A 107 17.48 5.24 10.72
N TYR A 108 18.10 4.11 10.40
CA TYR A 108 17.41 2.99 9.74
C TYR A 108 16.25 2.43 10.59
N ASN A 109 16.40 2.42 11.91
CA ASN A 109 15.39 1.92 12.84
C ASN A 109 14.20 2.89 13.00
N LEU A 110 14.33 4.12 12.51
CA LEU A 110 13.24 5.08 12.48
C LEU A 110 12.29 4.74 11.33
N THR A 111 11.01 4.72 11.63
CA THR A 111 9.90 4.47 10.71
C THR A 111 8.80 5.50 10.99
N ALA A 112 7.86 5.65 10.07
CA ALA A 112 6.70 6.52 10.25
C ALA A 112 5.87 6.16 11.49
N PHE A 113 5.93 4.91 11.94
CA PHE A 113 5.14 4.43 13.07
C PHE A 113 5.79 4.72 14.43
N ASN A 114 7.11 4.62 14.52
CA ASN A 114 7.85 4.77 15.78
C ASN A 114 8.58 6.10 15.94
N PHE A 115 8.42 7.02 14.98
CA PHE A 115 8.93 8.38 15.02
C PHE A 115 8.30 9.19 16.17
N THR A 116 9.13 9.86 16.97
CA THR A 116 8.67 10.72 18.06
C THR A 116 9.64 11.87 18.32
N VAL A 117 9.21 12.82 19.16
CA VAL A 117 10.05 13.92 19.66
C VAL A 117 10.68 13.51 20.99
N SER A 118 11.94 13.91 21.19
CA SER A 118 12.73 13.67 22.41
C SER A 118 11.99 14.19 23.65
N ASP A 119 11.85 13.34 24.67
CA ASP A 119 11.15 13.70 25.91
C ASP A 119 11.91 14.76 26.73
N LYS A 120 13.24 14.88 26.54
CA LYS A 120 14.01 15.98 27.15
C LYS A 120 13.51 17.33 26.67
N MET A 121 13.30 17.46 25.36
CA MET A 121 12.83 18.69 24.72
C MET A 121 11.34 18.95 24.91
N LYS A 122 10.55 17.90 25.20
CA LYS A 122 9.14 18.08 25.57
C LYS A 122 8.97 18.61 26.99
N LYS A 123 9.84 18.19 27.90
CA LYS A 123 9.78 18.56 29.32
C LYS A 123 10.35 19.95 29.58
N ASP A 124 11.39 20.31 28.82
CA ASP A 124 12.03 21.61 28.93
C ASP A 124 12.37 22.16 27.54
N SER A 125 11.81 23.34 27.24
CA SER A 125 12.01 24.02 25.97
C SER A 125 13.40 24.67 25.86
N GLU A 126 14.09 24.93 26.97
CA GLU A 126 15.41 25.56 26.98
C GLU A 126 16.51 24.66 26.42
N HIS A 127 16.24 23.35 26.32
CA HIS A 127 17.10 22.39 25.63
C HIS A 127 17.05 22.50 24.10
N LEU A 128 16.15 23.29 23.52
CA LEU A 128 16.15 23.55 22.07
C LEU A 128 17.32 24.46 21.69
N ALA A 129 18.19 23.94 20.84
CA ALA A 129 19.32 24.67 20.33
C ALA A 129 18.91 25.61 19.20
N VAL A 130 18.59 26.87 19.54
CA VAL A 130 18.07 27.87 18.60
C VAL A 130 19.15 28.84 18.07
N SER A 131 20.27 28.97 18.78
CA SER A 131 21.36 29.89 18.44
C SER A 131 22.59 29.17 17.88
N THR A 132 23.35 29.81 17.00
CA THR A 132 24.68 29.28 16.56
C THR A 132 25.83 29.79 17.43
N SER A 133 25.58 30.78 18.30
CA SER A 133 26.58 31.32 19.20
C SER A 133 26.52 30.60 20.56
N LYS A 134 27.70 30.23 21.08
CA LYS A 134 27.84 29.62 22.43
C LYS A 134 27.42 30.57 23.56
N ASN A 135 27.30 31.87 23.28
CA ASN A 135 26.96 32.88 24.27
C ASN A 135 25.53 33.45 24.02
N PRO A 136 24.48 32.92 24.69
CA PRO A 136 23.11 33.44 24.64
C PRO A 136 23.00 34.92 25.04
N ASP A 137 23.98 35.46 25.77
CA ASP A 137 23.98 36.85 26.22
C ASP A 137 24.32 37.86 25.08
N ILE A 138 24.83 37.40 23.94
CA ILE A 138 25.21 38.25 22.79
C ILE A 138 24.05 38.37 21.78
N ASP A 139 23.17 37.37 21.73
CA ASP A 139 22.10 37.28 20.73
C ASP A 139 20.87 36.60 21.34
N VAL A 140 20.17 37.36 22.20
CA VAL A 140 19.05 36.89 23.03
C VAL A 140 17.85 36.45 22.18
N ASP A 141 17.79 36.89 20.92
CA ASP A 141 16.75 36.58 19.94
C ASP A 141 17.28 35.71 18.77
N ALA A 142 18.38 34.98 18.96
CA ALA A 142 18.93 34.13 17.92
C ALA A 142 17.96 33.00 17.51
N TYR A 143 17.36 33.12 16.32
CA TYR A 143 16.48 32.09 15.72
C TYR A 143 17.10 31.46 14.46
N ASN A 144 18.38 31.68 14.23
CA ASN A 144 19.03 31.31 12.99
C ASN A 144 18.99 29.79 12.71
N VAL A 145 19.13 28.94 13.73
CA VAL A 145 18.97 27.47 13.56
C VAL A 145 17.54 27.13 13.14
N LEU A 146 16.53 27.84 13.66
CA LEU A 146 15.14 27.64 13.27
C LEU A 146 14.85 28.09 11.83
N ASP A 147 15.47 29.18 11.38
CA ASP A 147 15.40 29.62 9.98
C ASP A 147 16.06 28.58 9.05
N GLU A 148 17.22 28.04 9.46
CA GLU A 148 17.91 26.99 8.73
C GLU A 148 17.10 25.69 8.66
N ILE A 149 16.35 25.33 9.72
CA ILE A 149 15.36 24.23 9.72
C ILE A 149 14.16 24.55 8.84
N GLY A 150 13.67 25.79 8.86
CA GLY A 150 12.61 26.27 7.97
C GLY A 150 12.97 26.07 6.51
N LYS A 151 14.24 26.35 6.15
CA LYS A 151 14.79 26.14 4.80
C LYS A 151 14.87 24.66 4.40
N ILE A 152 14.95 23.69 5.31
CA ILE A 152 14.94 22.25 4.96
C ILE A 152 13.66 21.86 4.19
N LYS A 153 12.55 22.55 4.43
CA LYS A 153 11.28 22.27 3.74
C LYS A 153 11.34 22.55 2.24
N THR A 154 12.07 23.60 1.85
CA THR A 154 12.06 24.17 0.49
C THR A 154 13.39 24.01 -0.24
N ASP A 155 14.51 23.99 0.47
CA ASP A 155 15.85 23.93 -0.09
C ASP A 155 16.28 22.50 -0.43
N THR A 156 16.43 22.24 -1.73
CA THR A 156 16.87 20.96 -2.29
C THR A 156 18.31 20.61 -1.95
N LYS A 157 19.14 21.58 -1.55
CA LYS A 157 20.54 21.33 -1.17
C LYS A 157 20.68 20.72 0.22
N LYS A 158 19.76 21.04 1.13
CA LYS A 158 19.78 20.55 2.51
C LYS A 158 19.11 19.20 2.65
N MET A 159 18.01 19.00 1.94
CA MET A 159 17.33 17.74 1.84
C MET A 159 16.78 17.60 0.42
N SER A 160 17.37 16.70 -0.35
CA SER A 160 16.76 16.23 -1.59
C SER A 160 16.32 14.79 -1.39
N PHE A 161 15.08 14.53 -1.74
CA PHE A 161 14.58 13.17 -1.85
C PHE A 161 14.14 12.97 -3.29
N ARG A 162 14.83 12.06 -4.01
CA ARG A 162 14.61 11.81 -5.44
C ARG A 162 14.63 13.10 -6.30
N GLY A 163 15.52 14.03 -5.96
CA GLY A 163 15.70 15.29 -6.70
C GLY A 163 14.64 16.37 -6.46
N ARG A 164 13.72 16.18 -5.49
CA ARG A 164 12.72 17.19 -5.09
C ARG A 164 12.96 17.68 -3.67
N SER A 165 12.40 18.85 -3.37
CA SER A 165 12.37 19.35 -1.99
C SER A 165 11.49 18.46 -1.11
N SER A 166 11.71 18.56 0.20
CA SER A 166 10.96 17.75 1.19
C SER A 166 9.44 17.96 1.07
N LYS A 167 9.00 19.22 0.88
CA LYS A 167 7.59 19.57 0.69
C LYS A 167 7.00 18.99 -0.59
N GLU A 168 7.65 19.23 -1.73
CA GLU A 168 7.16 18.77 -3.03
C GLU A 168 7.07 17.25 -3.10
N PHE A 169 7.98 16.54 -2.44
CA PHE A 169 7.91 15.09 -2.36
C PHE A 169 6.63 14.62 -1.66
N LEU A 170 6.29 15.19 -0.51
CA LEU A 170 5.06 14.82 0.21
C LEU A 170 3.80 15.17 -0.57
N GLU A 171 3.78 16.33 -1.24
CA GLU A 171 2.66 16.73 -2.09
C GLU A 171 2.45 15.72 -3.22
N CYS A 172 3.52 15.29 -3.88
CA CYS A 172 3.42 14.30 -4.95
C CYS A 172 3.10 12.90 -4.44
N LEU A 173 3.66 12.49 -3.30
CA LEU A 173 3.31 11.22 -2.66
C LEU A 173 1.81 11.16 -2.35
N SER A 174 1.27 12.23 -1.76
CA SER A 174 -0.16 12.32 -1.44
C SER A 174 -1.03 12.37 -2.69
N ALA A 175 -0.61 13.07 -3.74
CA ALA A 175 -1.32 13.12 -5.01
C ALA A 175 -1.36 11.73 -5.68
N ASP A 176 -0.23 11.02 -5.71
CA ASP A 176 -0.13 9.68 -6.26
C ASP A 176 -1.01 8.70 -5.48
N MET A 177 -0.99 8.77 -4.13
CA MET A 177 -1.88 7.96 -3.28
C MET A 177 -3.35 8.22 -3.58
N ALA A 178 -3.75 9.50 -3.71
CA ALA A 178 -5.13 9.87 -3.99
C ALA A 178 -5.57 9.39 -5.39
N LEU A 179 -4.71 9.52 -6.39
CA LEU A 179 -4.96 9.03 -7.75
C LEU A 179 -5.13 7.51 -7.75
N ASN A 180 -4.21 6.78 -7.11
CA ASN A 180 -4.27 5.33 -7.06
C ASN A 180 -5.49 4.83 -6.27
N ALA A 181 -5.83 5.47 -5.15
CA ALA A 181 -7.05 5.16 -4.40
C ALA A 181 -8.31 5.37 -5.26
N LYS A 182 -8.37 6.48 -6.01
CA LYS A 182 -9.49 6.75 -6.93
C LYS A 182 -9.56 5.71 -8.05
N SER A 183 -8.44 5.35 -8.67
CA SER A 183 -8.40 4.31 -9.69
C SER A 183 -8.85 2.96 -9.14
N ALA A 184 -8.41 2.59 -7.93
CA ALA A 184 -8.85 1.36 -7.26
C ALA A 184 -10.36 1.36 -6.97
N SER A 185 -10.92 2.51 -6.54
CA SER A 185 -12.36 2.68 -6.35
C SER A 185 -13.13 2.48 -7.66
N ILE A 186 -12.69 3.12 -8.75
CA ILE A 186 -13.30 3.00 -10.08
C ILE A 186 -13.22 1.55 -10.59
N PHE A 187 -12.09 0.88 -10.42
CA PHE A 187 -11.96 -0.53 -10.81
C PHE A 187 -12.92 -1.42 -10.01
N THR A 188 -13.01 -1.20 -8.70
CA THR A 188 -13.93 -1.96 -7.83
C THR A 188 -15.37 -1.78 -8.28
N GLU A 189 -15.79 -0.54 -8.57
CA GLU A 189 -17.13 -0.24 -9.09
C GLU A 189 -17.38 -0.89 -10.45
N ASN A 190 -16.43 -0.79 -11.38
CA ASN A 190 -16.54 -1.42 -12.71
C ASN A 190 -16.63 -2.94 -12.60
N TYR A 191 -15.82 -3.59 -11.78
CA TYR A 191 -15.88 -5.03 -11.57
C TYR A 191 -17.16 -5.46 -10.87
N ALA A 192 -17.69 -4.66 -9.93
CA ALA A 192 -18.99 -4.91 -9.32
C ALA A 192 -20.12 -4.80 -10.37
N ASN A 193 -20.09 -3.79 -11.23
CA ASN A 193 -21.08 -3.62 -12.30
C ASN A 193 -21.01 -4.74 -13.34
N ILE A 194 -19.82 -5.17 -13.75
CA ILE A 194 -19.64 -6.33 -14.63
C ILE A 194 -20.14 -7.60 -13.94
N GLY A 195 -19.81 -7.80 -12.66
CA GLY A 195 -20.30 -8.92 -11.86
C GLY A 195 -21.82 -8.96 -11.81
N ASN A 196 -22.47 -7.83 -11.57
CA ASN A 196 -23.93 -7.70 -11.59
C ASN A 196 -24.53 -7.99 -12.97
N SER A 197 -23.91 -7.48 -14.04
CA SER A 197 -24.34 -7.74 -15.42
C SER A 197 -24.22 -9.23 -15.79
N ILE A 198 -23.12 -9.88 -15.39
CA ILE A 198 -22.94 -11.32 -15.55
C ILE A 198 -23.99 -12.09 -14.73
N ASP A 199 -24.25 -11.68 -13.49
CA ASP A 199 -25.28 -12.31 -12.65
C ASP A 199 -26.68 -12.17 -13.25
N LEU A 200 -27.01 -10.99 -13.79
CA LEU A 200 -28.24 -10.72 -14.53
C LEU A 200 -28.33 -11.58 -15.80
N GLN A 201 -27.26 -11.70 -16.59
CA GLN A 201 -27.23 -12.58 -17.76
C GLN A 201 -27.39 -14.05 -17.35
N ARG A 202 -26.73 -14.49 -16.27
CA ARG A 202 -26.90 -15.84 -15.73
C ARG A 202 -28.33 -16.09 -15.30
N LYS A 203 -28.97 -15.15 -14.60
CA LYS A 203 -30.38 -15.23 -14.20
C LYS A 203 -31.33 -15.16 -15.39
N SER A 204 -31.01 -14.40 -16.44
CA SER A 204 -31.84 -14.32 -17.64
C SER A 204 -31.75 -15.57 -18.51
N VAL A 205 -30.60 -16.26 -18.52
CA VAL A 205 -30.41 -17.51 -19.28
C VAL A 205 -30.83 -18.73 -18.46
N SER A 206 -30.60 -18.72 -17.14
CA SER A 206 -30.93 -19.84 -16.24
C SER A 206 -32.29 -19.68 -15.57
N GLY A 207 -32.91 -18.51 -15.69
CA GLY A 207 -34.27 -18.25 -15.26
C GLY A 207 -35.21 -18.66 -16.38
N VAL A 208 -36.14 -19.53 -16.03
CA VAL A 208 -37.29 -19.87 -16.86
C VAL A 208 -38.44 -19.02 -16.36
N ASP A 209 -39.12 -18.30 -17.25
CA ASP A 209 -40.37 -17.62 -16.87
C ASP A 209 -41.46 -18.69 -16.73
N GLU A 210 -41.90 -18.96 -15.49
CA GLU A 210 -42.94 -19.96 -15.20
C GLU A 210 -44.21 -19.73 -16.02
N ASP A 211 -44.55 -18.46 -16.30
CA ASP A 211 -45.70 -18.09 -17.13
C ASP A 211 -45.50 -18.45 -18.61
N GLU A 212 -44.28 -18.34 -19.14
CA GLU A 212 -43.96 -18.72 -20.53
C GLU A 212 -43.91 -20.25 -20.67
N GLU A 213 -43.33 -20.96 -19.68
CA GLU A 213 -43.32 -22.42 -19.64
C GLU A 213 -44.73 -23.00 -19.44
N ALA A 214 -45.57 -22.36 -18.61
CA ALA A 214 -46.97 -22.72 -18.43
C ALA A 214 -47.82 -22.44 -19.69
N LEU A 215 -47.54 -21.35 -20.42
CA LEU A 215 -48.16 -21.08 -21.71
C LEU A 215 -47.78 -22.13 -22.74
N ASP A 216 -46.51 -22.51 -22.82
CA ASP A 216 -46.05 -23.55 -23.73
C ASP A 216 -46.62 -24.91 -23.35
N LEU A 217 -46.68 -25.25 -22.06
CA LEU A 217 -47.42 -26.42 -21.56
C LEU A 217 -48.89 -26.41 -22.00
N SER A 218 -49.56 -25.27 -21.89
CA SER A 218 -50.96 -25.11 -22.34
C SER A 218 -51.10 -25.29 -23.86
N LYS A 219 -50.15 -24.78 -24.66
CA LYS A 219 -50.12 -25.02 -26.10
C LYS A 219 -49.91 -26.49 -26.43
N PHE A 220 -48.97 -27.17 -25.76
CA PHE A 220 -48.73 -28.60 -25.96
C PHE A 220 -49.94 -29.44 -25.56
N GLN A 221 -50.62 -29.12 -24.45
CA GLN A 221 -51.87 -29.77 -24.04
C GLN A 221 -52.97 -29.58 -25.09
N ARG A 222 -53.19 -28.36 -25.56
CA ARG A 222 -54.19 -28.08 -26.62
C ARG A 222 -53.85 -28.77 -27.94
N GLY A 223 -52.57 -28.84 -28.30
CA GLY A 223 -52.09 -29.58 -29.47
C GLY A 223 -52.38 -31.08 -29.35
N LEU A 224 -52.09 -31.67 -28.20
CA LEU A 224 -52.38 -33.09 -27.93
C LEU A 224 -53.88 -33.39 -27.93
N ASP A 225 -54.71 -32.52 -27.35
CA ASP A 225 -56.17 -32.65 -27.39
C ASP A 225 -56.71 -32.59 -28.83
N LEU A 226 -56.17 -31.67 -29.65
CA LEU A 226 -56.54 -31.56 -31.06
C LEU A 226 -56.13 -32.81 -31.84
N SER A 227 -54.89 -33.29 -31.66
CA SER A 227 -54.42 -34.53 -32.27
C SER A 227 -55.26 -35.73 -31.83
N SER A 228 -55.65 -35.80 -30.57
CA SER A 228 -56.53 -36.84 -30.03
C SER A 228 -57.91 -36.82 -30.70
N LYS A 229 -58.48 -35.62 -30.92
CA LYS A 229 -59.72 -35.46 -31.69
C LYS A 229 -59.55 -35.86 -33.15
N MET A 230 -58.44 -35.53 -33.80
CA MET A 230 -58.18 -35.97 -35.17
C MET A 230 -58.07 -37.50 -35.27
N ILE A 231 -57.44 -38.15 -34.30
CA ILE A 231 -57.37 -39.61 -34.22
C ILE A 231 -58.77 -40.20 -34.00
N GLN A 232 -59.59 -39.60 -33.13
CA GLN A 232 -60.98 -40.03 -32.93
C GLN A 232 -61.79 -39.92 -34.22
N VAL A 233 -61.71 -38.79 -34.93
CA VAL A 233 -62.41 -38.61 -36.22
C VAL A 233 -61.90 -39.59 -37.27
N LEU A 234 -60.58 -39.83 -37.36
CA LEU A 234 -60.02 -40.86 -38.24
C LEU A 234 -60.53 -42.25 -37.88
N THR A 235 -60.64 -42.57 -36.59
CA THR A 235 -61.19 -43.84 -36.11
C THR A 235 -62.66 -43.98 -36.47
N GLU A 236 -63.48 -42.93 -36.30
CA GLU A 236 -64.88 -42.93 -36.73
C GLU A 236 -65.02 -43.09 -38.25
N VAL A 237 -64.14 -42.44 -39.04
CA VAL A 237 -64.09 -42.64 -40.50
C VAL A 237 -63.73 -44.07 -40.84
N TYR A 238 -62.74 -44.67 -40.16
CA TYR A 238 -62.40 -46.09 -40.32
C TYR A 238 -63.58 -46.99 -39.96
N ASP A 239 -64.26 -46.76 -38.84
CA ASP A 239 -65.43 -47.53 -38.43
C ASP A 239 -66.57 -47.39 -39.44
N ARG A 240 -66.83 -46.19 -39.98
CA ARG A 240 -67.87 -46.00 -41.01
C ARG A 240 -67.50 -46.70 -42.33
N LEU A 241 -66.24 -46.61 -42.75
CA LEU A 241 -65.77 -47.27 -43.98
C LEU A 241 -65.82 -48.80 -43.88
N ILE A 242 -65.47 -49.35 -42.72
CA ILE A 242 -65.40 -50.81 -42.50
C ILE A 242 -66.78 -51.40 -42.19
N LEU A 243 -67.57 -50.77 -41.31
CA LEU A 243 -68.82 -51.37 -40.79
C LEU A 243 -70.10 -50.94 -41.52
N GLN A 244 -70.10 -49.83 -42.26
CA GLN A 244 -71.35 -49.28 -42.85
C GLN A 244 -71.33 -49.04 -44.36
N THR A 245 -70.16 -49.10 -45.01
CA THR A 245 -70.08 -49.08 -46.48
C THR A 245 -69.62 -50.41 -47.09
N GLY A 246 -69.34 -51.42 -46.27
CA GLY A 246 -69.27 -52.81 -46.71
C GLY A 246 -70.67 -53.36 -46.94
N VAL A 247 -70.98 -53.75 -48.17
CA VAL A 247 -72.13 -54.61 -48.52
C VAL A 247 -71.99 -55.96 -47.83
#